data_AF-A0A562UFP4-F1
#
_entry.id   AF-A0A562UFP4-F1
#
_cell.length_a   1.000
_cell.length_b   1.000
_cell.length_c   1.000
_cell.angle_alpha   90.00
_cell.angle_beta   90.00
_cell.angle_gamma   90.00
#
_symmetry.space_group_name_H-M   'P 1'
#
loop_
_entity.id
_entity.type
_entity.pdbx_description
1 polymer ?
#
loop_
_entity_poly.entity_id
_entity_poly.type
_entity_poly.pdbx_seq_one_letter_code
_entity_poly.pdbx_strand_id
1 'polypeptide(L)'
;MCSGSGGYEPGKLILEKQKSISKLTWHQFKEKLDEIGFWGMATKEKSMGNDGSEWILEGVVNDKYHVVDRWTPKSLSDYYQCCDYLLKLTDIKIPADRKY
;
A
#
# COMPACT_ATOMS: atom_id res chain seq x y z
N MET A 1 12.10 -3.32 -2.48
CA MET A 1 12.25 -2.11 -3.32
C MET A 1 13.09 -2.44 -4.52
N CYS A 2 12.70 -1.93 -5.69
CA CYS A 2 13.48 -2.06 -6.92
C CYS A 2 13.95 -0.67 -7.37
N SER A 3 14.97 -0.63 -8.23
CA SER A 3 15.57 0.64 -8.68
C SER A 3 14.83 1.33 -9.84
N GLY A 4 13.71 0.77 -10.30
CA GLY A 4 12.92 1.30 -11.41
C GLY A 4 12.02 2.47 -11.03
N SER A 5 11.78 3.35 -11.99
CA SER A 5 10.75 4.40 -11.92
C SER A 5 9.41 3.84 -12.39
N GLY A 6 8.30 4.27 -11.78
CA GLY A 6 6.95 3.88 -12.22
C GLY A 6 6.76 4.15 -13.72
N GLY A 7 6.31 3.14 -14.47
CA GLY A 7 6.16 3.21 -15.94
C GLY A 7 7.36 2.71 -16.77
N TYR A 8 8.46 2.30 -16.14
CA TYR A 8 9.64 1.72 -16.80
C TYR A 8 9.95 0.32 -16.25
N GLU A 9 10.96 -0.36 -16.82
CA GLU A 9 11.39 -1.67 -16.31
C GLU A 9 11.72 -1.56 -14.81
N PRO A 10 11.18 -2.46 -13.95
CA PRO A 10 11.29 -2.37 -12.50
C PRO A 10 12.74 -2.36 -11.98
N GLY A 11 13.73 -2.65 -12.83
CA GLY A 11 15.14 -2.64 -12.49
C GLY A 11 15.52 -3.84 -11.62
N LYS A 12 16.64 -3.73 -10.89
CA LYS A 12 17.12 -4.81 -10.02
C LYS A 12 16.48 -4.70 -8.63
N LEU A 13 16.19 -5.83 -8.00
CA LEU A 13 15.79 -5.87 -6.59
C LEU A 13 16.96 -5.35 -5.74
N ILE A 14 16.77 -4.20 -5.10
CA ILE A 14 17.81 -3.53 -4.29
C ILE A 14 17.63 -3.77 -2.79
N LEU A 15 16.43 -4.16 -2.36
CA LEU A 15 16.13 -4.39 -0.95
C LEU A 15 14.98 -5.39 -0.78
N GLU A 16 15.29 -6.47 -0.08
CA GLU A 16 14.33 -7.43 0.45
C GLU A 16 14.47 -7.44 1.98
N LYS A 17 13.37 -7.24 2.69
CA LYS A 17 13.33 -7.30 4.16
C LYS A 17 12.03 -7.97 4.58
N GLN A 18 12.12 -8.86 5.56
CA GLN A 18 10.98 -9.48 6.21
C GLN A 18 10.94 -9.02 7.67
N LYS A 19 9.74 -8.75 8.18
CA LYS A 19 9.52 -8.39 9.58
C LYS A 19 8.37 -9.21 10.14
N SER A 20 8.62 -9.88 11.25
CA SER A 20 7.57 -10.56 12.02
C SER A 20 6.83 -9.55 12.90
N ILE A 21 5.51 -9.58 12.86
CA ILE A 21 4.64 -8.74 13.69
C ILE A 21 3.83 -9.61 14.66
N SER A 22 3.32 -8.99 15.73
CA SER A 22 2.47 -9.68 16.69
C SER A 22 1.11 -10.05 16.09
N LYS A 23 0.45 -11.09 16.62
CA LYS A 23 -0.92 -11.45 16.22
C LYS A 23 -1.92 -10.33 16.47
N LEU A 24 -1.73 -9.56 17.54
CA LEU A 24 -2.58 -8.41 17.88
C LEU A 24 -2.47 -7.31 16.81
N THR A 25 -1.24 -6.95 16.44
CA THR A 25 -0.97 -5.98 15.38
C THR A 25 -1.56 -6.43 14.04
N TRP A 26 -1.43 -7.71 13.72
CA TRP A 26 -2.05 -8.26 12.52
C TRP A 26 -3.58 -8.19 12.56
N HIS A 27 -4.19 -8.46 13.71
CA HIS A 27 -5.63 -8.34 13.88
C HIS A 27 -6.10 -6.90 13.68
N GLN A 28 -5.42 -5.92 14.29
CA GLN A 28 -5.72 -4.49 14.12
C GLN A 28 -5.60 -4.05 12.66
N PHE A 29 -4.61 -4.54 11.92
CA PHE A 29 -4.50 -4.26 10.49
C PHE A 29 -5.70 -4.83 9.73
N LYS A 30 -6.09 -6.07 10.01
CA LYS A 30 -7.25 -6.70 9.35
C LYS A 30 -8.55 -5.97 9.63
N GLU A 31 -8.77 -5.50 10.86
CA GLU A 31 -9.94 -4.68 11.18
C GLU A 31 -9.99 -3.41 10.32
N LYS A 32 -8.85 -2.71 10.17
CA LYS A 32 -8.76 -1.56 9.26
C LYS A 32 -9.01 -1.92 7.80
N LEU A 33 -8.51 -3.07 7.37
CA LEU A 33 -8.71 -3.57 6.00
C LEU A 33 -10.19 -3.88 5.72
N ASP A 34 -10.88 -4.43 6.73
CA ASP A 34 -12.31 -4.75 6.66
C ASP A 34 -13.16 -3.46 6.73
N GLU A 35 -12.79 -2.49 7.58
CA GLU A 35 -13.44 -1.16 7.69
C GLU A 35 -13.48 -0.41 6.35
N ILE A 36 -12.39 -0.47 5.57
CA ILE A 36 -12.34 0.16 4.24
C ILE A 36 -13.03 -0.66 3.15
N GLY A 37 -13.53 -1.85 3.48
CA GLY A 37 -14.19 -2.74 2.52
C GLY A 37 -13.27 -3.19 1.38
N PHE A 38 -11.98 -3.41 1.66
CA PHE A 38 -10.93 -3.65 0.66
C PHE A 38 -11.35 -4.61 -0.46
N TRP A 39 -11.90 -5.77 -0.11
CA TRP A 39 -12.28 -6.81 -1.07
C TRP A 39 -13.42 -6.43 -2.03
N GLY A 40 -14.18 -5.38 -1.72
CA GLY A 40 -15.23 -4.83 -2.58
C GLY A 40 -14.81 -3.56 -3.33
N MET A 41 -13.59 -3.06 -3.11
CA MET A 41 -13.13 -1.84 -3.77
C MET A 41 -12.83 -2.08 -5.25
N ALA A 42 -12.98 -1.02 -6.05
CA ALA A 42 -12.52 -1.06 -7.44
C ALA A 42 -10.99 -1.14 -7.47
N THR A 43 -10.44 -2.01 -8.33
CA THR A 43 -9.00 -2.21 -8.46
C THR A 43 -8.27 -0.92 -8.82
N LYS A 44 -8.76 -0.14 -9.78
CA LYS A 44 -8.15 1.14 -10.16
C LYS A 44 -9.20 2.23 -10.22
N GLU A 45 -8.88 3.39 -9.67
CA GLU A 45 -9.68 4.61 -9.90
C GLU A 45 -9.22 5.32 -11.18
N LYS A 46 -10.11 6.11 -11.79
CA LYS A 46 -9.78 6.88 -13.00
C LYS A 46 -8.84 8.08 -12.74
N SER A 47 -8.33 8.22 -11.52
CA SER A 47 -7.39 9.28 -11.13
C SER A 47 -5.98 8.93 -11.63
N MET A 48 -5.42 9.83 -12.44
CA MET A 48 -4.01 9.84 -12.83
C MET A 48 -3.50 11.28 -12.71
N GLY A 49 -2.25 11.43 -12.28
CA GLY A 49 -1.55 12.71 -12.21
C GLY A 49 -0.16 12.60 -12.85
N ASN A 50 0.45 13.76 -13.10
CA ASN A 50 1.84 13.83 -13.60
C ASN A 50 2.86 13.93 -12.45
N ASP A 51 2.38 14.19 -11.24
CA ASP A 51 3.17 14.29 -10.02
C ASP A 51 2.38 13.65 -8.87
N GLY A 52 3.12 13.07 -7.97
CA GLY A 52 2.62 12.42 -6.77
C GLY A 52 3.11 10.99 -6.55
N SER A 53 2.30 10.18 -5.87
CA SER A 53 2.66 8.82 -5.48
C SER A 53 1.55 7.82 -5.79
N GLU A 54 1.93 6.70 -6.43
CA GLU A 54 1.02 5.58 -6.67
C GLU A 54 1.08 4.61 -5.47
N TRP A 55 -0.08 4.36 -4.85
CA TRP A 55 -0.21 3.51 -3.67
C TRP A 55 -0.97 2.24 -4.04
N ILE A 56 -0.25 1.12 -4.09
CA ILE A 56 -0.78 -0.19 -4.41
C ILE A 56 -0.85 -1.04 -3.13
N LEU A 57 -2.05 -1.50 -2.79
CA LEU A 57 -2.30 -2.46 -1.72
C LEU A 57 -2.79 -3.78 -2.32
N GLU A 58 -2.09 -4.86 -1.99
CA GLU A 58 -2.37 -6.21 -2.48
C GLU A 58 -2.68 -7.15 -1.32
N GLY A 59 -3.64 -8.06 -1.54
CA GLY A 59 -4.04 -9.05 -0.55
C GLY A 59 -4.36 -10.39 -1.18
N VAL A 60 -4.06 -11.47 -0.45
CA VAL A 60 -4.43 -12.84 -0.82
C VAL A 60 -5.11 -13.52 0.37
N VAL A 61 -6.32 -14.03 0.16
CA VAL A 61 -7.07 -14.83 1.14
C VAL A 61 -7.74 -16.01 0.44
N ASN A 62 -7.48 -17.23 0.90
CA ASN A 62 -8.09 -18.46 0.37
C ASN A 62 -8.06 -18.53 -1.18
N ASP A 63 -6.88 -18.35 -1.76
CA ASP A 63 -6.62 -18.30 -3.21
C ASP A 63 -7.30 -17.15 -3.97
N LYS A 64 -7.95 -16.21 -3.28
CA LYS A 64 -8.46 -14.98 -3.87
C LYS A 64 -7.43 -13.88 -3.74
N TYR A 65 -6.92 -13.42 -4.88
CA TYR A 65 -6.08 -12.24 -4.98
C TYR A 65 -6.93 -11.00 -5.28
N HIS A 66 -6.62 -9.90 -4.60
CA HIS A 66 -7.20 -8.60 -4.89
C HIS A 66 -6.13 -7.51 -4.76
N VAL A 67 -6.24 -6.50 -5.62
CA VAL A 67 -5.33 -5.35 -5.65
C VAL A 67 -6.14 -4.08 -5.82
N VAL A 68 -5.73 -3.06 -5.07
CA VAL A 68 -6.29 -1.71 -5.09
C VAL A 68 -5.14 -0.75 -5.35
N ASP A 69 -5.29 0.04 -6.40
CA ASP A 69 -4.33 1.02 -6.91
C ASP A 69 -4.95 2.41 -6.84
N ARG A 70 -4.29 3.33 -6.11
CA ARG A 70 -4.74 4.70 -5.89
C ARG A 70 -3.61 5.69 -6.16
N TRP A 71 -3.90 6.67 -7.01
CA TRP A 71 -3.02 7.82 -7.22
C TRP A 71 -3.20 8.86 -6.11
N THR A 72 -2.12 9.18 -5.39
CA THR A 72 -2.02 10.16 -4.28
C THR A 72 -3.27 10.15 -3.39
N PRO A 73 -3.53 9.05 -2.64
CA PRO A 73 -4.70 8.98 -1.78
C PRO A 73 -4.67 10.10 -0.75
N LYS A 74 -5.81 10.77 -0.53
CA LYS A 74 -5.89 11.89 0.41
C LYS A 74 -5.58 11.40 1.82
N SER A 75 -4.82 12.18 2.59
CA SER A 75 -4.41 11.82 3.95
C SER A 75 -5.58 11.54 4.91
N LEU A 76 -6.73 12.16 4.67
CA LEU A 76 -7.96 11.95 5.43
C LEU A 76 -8.79 10.75 4.95
N SER A 77 -8.42 10.09 3.86
CA SER A 77 -9.13 8.90 3.37
C SER A 77 -8.78 7.67 4.19
N ASP A 78 -9.75 6.78 4.38
CA ASP A 78 -9.54 5.56 5.16
C ASP A 78 -8.51 4.64 4.47
N TYR A 79 -8.47 4.62 3.12
CA TYR A 79 -7.45 3.91 2.35
C TYR A 79 -6.03 4.40 2.69
N TYR A 80 -5.80 5.72 2.71
CA TYR A 80 -4.51 6.28 3.11
C TYR A 80 -4.15 5.84 4.53
N GLN A 81 -5.08 5.94 5.48
CA GLN A 81 -4.81 5.60 6.88
C GLN A 81 -4.51 4.11 7.07
N CYS A 82 -5.20 3.23 6.33
CA CYS A 82 -4.94 1.79 6.32
C CYS A 82 -3.53 1.47 5.80
N CYS A 83 -3.17 2.02 4.65
CA CYS A 83 -1.84 1.83 4.07
C CYS A 83 -0.73 2.47 4.92
N ASP A 84 -0.96 3.67 5.45
CA ASP A 84 0.00 4.36 6.32
C ASP A 84 0.23 3.59 7.64
N TYR A 85 -0.80 2.94 8.19
CA TYR A 85 -0.63 2.01 9.31
C TYR A 85 0.33 0.87 8.95
N LEU A 86 0.13 0.22 7.80
CA LEU A 86 1.03 -0.84 7.32
C LEU A 86 2.47 -0.34 7.14
N LEU A 87 2.65 0.83 6.51
CA LEU A 87 3.96 1.44 6.31
C LEU A 87 4.66 1.74 7.64
N LYS A 88 3.93 2.22 8.66
CA LYS A 88 4.45 2.45 10.02
C LYS A 88 4.89 1.16 10.74
N LEU A 89 4.35 0.00 10.35
CA LEU A 89 4.82 -1.28 10.86
C LEU A 89 6.18 -1.67 10.27
N THR A 90 6.53 -1.14 9.10
CA THR A 90 7.83 -1.42 8.47
C THR A 90 8.95 -0.59 9.11
N ASP A 91 10.20 -1.04 8.94
CA ASP A 91 11.38 -0.25 9.32
C ASP A 91 11.87 0.64 8.16
N ILE A 92 11.00 0.92 7.19
CA ILE A 92 11.33 1.73 6.02
C ILE A 92 11.13 3.20 6.37
N LYS A 93 12.21 3.98 6.27
CA LYS A 93 12.14 5.44 6.38
C LYS A 93 11.71 6.00 5.03
N ILE A 94 10.44 6.38 4.92
CA ILE A 94 9.89 7.08 3.75
C ILE A 94 9.84 8.58 4.08
N PRO A 95 10.58 9.43 3.35
CA PRO A 95 10.45 10.88 3.48
C PRO A 95 9.01 11.34 3.25
N ALA A 96 8.52 12.34 4.01
CA ALA A 96 7.12 12.75 3.96
C ALA A 96 6.69 13.29 2.59
N ASP A 97 7.61 13.96 1.89
CA ASP A 97 7.45 14.43 0.50
C ASP A 97 7.21 13.30 -0.50
N ARG A 98 7.67 12.07 -0.21
CA ARG A 98 7.47 10.91 -1.08
C ARG A 98 6.13 10.20 -0.89
N LYS A 99 5.32 10.65 0.08
CA LYS A 99 3.97 10.13 0.33
C LYS A 99 2.89 10.86 -0.47
N TYR A 100 3.25 11.94 -1.17
CA TYR A 100 2.31 12.82 -1.86
C TYR A 100 2.64 12.88 -3.33
#